data_AF-A0A7V7XND1-F1
#
_entry.id   AF-A0A7V7XND1-F1
#
_cell.length_a   1.000
_cell.length_b   1.000
_cell.length_c   1.000
_cell.angle_alpha   90.00
_cell.angle_beta   90.00
_cell.angle_gamma   90.00
#
_symmetry.space_group_name_H-M   'P 1'
#
loop_
_entity.id
_entity.type
_entity.pdbx_description
1 polymer ?
#
loop_
_entity_poly.entity_id
_entity_poly.type
_entity_poly.pdbx_seq_one_letter_code
_entity_poly.pdbx_strand_id
1 'polypeptide(L)'
;MEGLSRYIATGQTAKHRIFQLLDASILPDDKLIAIALDDAYALGVLSSRIHACLALAGGGWLGVGNDPVYNKSKCYEAFPFPAATPEQQARIRDLAEQIDAHRKRQQGLHAELTLTGMYNVLEKLKVSLPMTAKEKAIHEMGLVSVLKSLHDELDAAVLEAYGWRDAPSDETILERLVALNAERAAEEANGQVRWLRPAFQHPEAVQAEMGLSRPTHSVAAKEGGTSPSPPRTEPPRQPWPNTLPEQVAAVARVLAEARAPLAEADLAARFAGKGPWKKRLPQLLDTLVALGRARVLEDGRWMG
;
A
#
# COMPACT_ATOMS: atom_id res chain seq x y z
N MET A 1 13.27 -11.61 4.21
CA MET A 1 12.89 -10.57 3.22
C MET A 1 12.82 -11.14 1.81
N GLU A 2 12.64 -12.44 1.67
CA GLU A 2 12.64 -13.11 0.37
C GLU A 2 11.49 -12.61 -0.52
N GLY A 3 11.82 -12.29 -1.77
CA GLY A 3 10.87 -11.75 -2.74
C GLY A 3 10.49 -10.27 -2.56
N LEU A 4 11.10 -9.54 -1.62
CA LEU A 4 10.86 -8.10 -1.43
C LEU A 4 12.04 -7.27 -1.95
N SER A 5 11.75 -6.21 -2.70
CA SER A 5 12.76 -5.22 -3.14
C SER A 5 13.06 -4.17 -2.08
N ARG A 6 12.12 -3.95 -1.15
CA ARG A 6 12.22 -3.00 -0.05
C ARG A 6 11.44 -3.49 1.17
N TYR A 7 11.68 -2.90 2.32
CA TYR A 7 10.97 -3.23 3.56
C TYR A 7 10.84 -2.01 4.46
N ILE A 8 9.87 -2.04 5.38
CA ILE A 8 9.67 -0.97 6.36
C ILE A 8 10.60 -1.21 7.55
N ALA A 9 11.30 -0.16 7.98
CA ALA A 9 12.21 -0.21 9.11
C ALA A 9 12.05 0.99 10.05
N THR A 10 12.55 0.79 11.26
CA THR A 10 12.38 1.72 12.38
C THR A 10 13.35 1.37 13.51
N GLY A 11 13.87 2.38 14.20
CA GLY A 11 14.67 2.18 15.41
C GLY A 11 13.85 1.53 16.53
N GLN A 12 14.47 0.65 17.32
CA GLN A 12 13.82 0.07 18.49
C GLN A 12 13.61 1.13 19.58
N THR A 13 14.62 1.93 19.87
CA THR A 13 14.55 3.02 20.86
C THR A 13 14.73 4.36 20.15
N ALA A 14 13.73 5.24 20.21
CA ALA A 14 13.81 6.55 19.56
C ALA A 14 12.83 7.54 20.18
N LYS A 15 13.28 8.77 20.40
CA LYS A 15 12.43 9.88 20.87
C LYS A 15 11.21 10.11 19.98
N HIS A 16 11.41 10.09 18.66
CA HIS A 16 10.37 10.26 17.66
C HIS A 16 10.12 8.95 16.96
N ARG A 17 8.85 8.59 16.81
CA ARG A 17 8.52 7.35 16.14
C ARG A 17 8.48 7.53 14.62
N ILE A 18 9.51 7.05 13.93
CA ILE A 18 9.68 7.25 12.49
C ILE A 18 9.87 5.92 11.77
N PHE A 19 8.96 5.63 10.84
CA PHE A 19 9.05 4.49 9.92
C PHE A 19 9.55 4.97 8.55
N GLN A 20 10.33 4.13 7.86
CA GLN A 20 10.85 4.43 6.52
C GLN A 20 10.97 3.17 5.69
N LEU A 21 10.95 3.32 4.35
CA LEU A 21 11.28 2.23 3.44
C LEU A 21 12.79 2.16 3.21
N LEU A 22 13.36 0.98 3.42
CA LEU A 22 14.74 0.64 3.13
C LEU A 22 14.81 -0.34 1.95
N ASP A 23 15.84 -0.19 1.12
CA ASP A 23 16.16 -1.15 0.08
C ASP A 23 16.54 -2.50 0.70
N ALA A 24 16.16 -3.61 0.06
CA ALA A 24 16.45 -4.95 0.56
C ALA A 24 17.97 -5.26 0.67
N SER A 25 18.84 -4.48 0.00
CA SER A 25 20.29 -4.58 0.14
C SER A 25 20.80 -4.04 1.49
N ILE A 26 19.99 -3.26 2.21
CA ILE A 26 20.34 -2.71 3.53
C ILE A 26 19.94 -3.75 4.56
N LEU A 27 20.91 -4.30 5.29
CA LEU A 27 20.65 -5.29 6.33
C LEU A 27 20.34 -4.59 7.66
N PRO A 28 19.23 -4.97 8.34
CA PRO A 28 18.91 -4.41 9.64
C PRO A 28 19.84 -4.99 10.73
N ASP A 29 20.32 -4.13 11.62
CA ASP A 29 21.03 -4.52 12.84
C ASP A 29 20.06 -4.77 14.02
N ASP A 30 20.57 -5.26 15.15
CA ASP A 30 19.79 -5.72 16.32
C ASP A 30 18.81 -4.68 16.89
N LYS A 31 19.13 -3.39 16.79
CA LYS A 31 18.28 -2.27 17.25
C LYS A 31 17.34 -1.72 16.19
N LEU A 32 17.16 -2.41 15.08
CA LEU A 32 16.15 -2.09 14.07
C LEU A 32 15.01 -3.12 14.08
N ILE A 33 13.78 -2.62 14.07
CA ILE A 33 12.60 -3.45 13.84
C ILE A 33 12.33 -3.46 12.35
N ALA A 34 12.66 -4.58 11.69
CA ALA A 34 12.35 -4.81 10.29
C ALA A 34 10.95 -5.41 10.13
N ILE A 35 10.10 -4.73 9.38
CA ILE A 35 8.75 -5.15 9.04
C ILE A 35 8.77 -5.54 7.55
N ALA A 36 8.58 -6.83 7.28
CA ALA A 36 8.67 -7.40 5.93
C ALA A 36 7.41 -7.12 5.08
N LEU A 37 7.11 -5.83 4.91
CA LEU A 37 6.10 -5.24 4.04
C LEU A 37 6.81 -4.23 3.11
N ASP A 38 6.54 -4.29 1.82
CA ASP A 38 7.10 -3.42 0.77
C ASP A 38 6.10 -2.36 0.26
N ASP A 39 4.84 -2.46 0.71
CA ASP A 39 3.74 -1.57 0.36
C ASP A 39 3.75 -0.30 1.21
N ALA A 40 3.73 0.86 0.54
CA ALA A 40 3.68 2.15 1.21
C ALA A 40 2.33 2.42 1.91
N TYR A 41 1.27 1.64 1.65
CA TYR A 41 0.04 1.69 2.44
C TYR A 41 0.33 1.38 3.91
N ALA A 42 1.05 0.28 4.17
CA ALA A 42 1.43 -0.09 5.53
C ALA A 42 2.39 0.92 6.14
N LEU A 43 3.30 1.50 5.35
CA LEU A 43 4.15 2.60 5.80
C LEU A 43 3.30 3.79 6.29
N GLY A 44 2.27 4.16 5.54
CA GLY A 44 1.36 5.24 5.89
C GLY A 44 0.58 4.97 7.16
N VAL A 45 -0.05 3.80 7.27
CA VAL A 45 -0.79 3.41 8.48
C VAL A 45 0.12 3.42 9.71
N LEU A 46 1.31 2.83 9.62
CA LEU A 46 2.29 2.80 10.72
C LEU A 46 2.86 4.19 11.05
N SER A 47 2.92 5.11 10.08
CA SER A 47 3.40 6.48 10.29
C SER A 47 2.35 7.42 10.85
N SER A 48 1.10 6.99 10.97
CA SER A 48 -0.01 7.80 11.46
C SER A 48 0.03 8.05 12.97
N ARG A 49 -0.63 9.10 13.43
CA ARG A 49 -0.90 9.38 14.85
C ARG A 49 -1.60 8.22 15.53
N ILE A 50 -2.52 7.52 14.86
CA ILE A 50 -3.25 6.38 15.43
C ILE A 50 -2.25 5.31 15.91
N HIS A 51 -1.30 4.96 15.05
CA HIS A 51 -0.26 3.99 15.38
C HIS A 51 0.73 4.53 16.42
N ALA A 52 1.10 5.81 16.31
CA ALA A 52 2.00 6.45 17.28
C ALA A 52 1.43 6.44 18.70
N CYS A 53 0.14 6.76 18.87
CA CYS A 53 -0.55 6.71 20.18
C CYS A 53 -0.49 5.30 20.78
N LEU A 54 -0.81 4.26 19.99
CA LEU A 54 -0.72 2.87 20.45
C LEU A 54 0.71 2.45 20.78
N ALA A 55 1.68 2.82 19.94
CA ALA A 55 3.08 2.47 20.15
C ALA A 55 3.64 3.11 21.42
N LEU A 56 3.27 4.36 21.73
CA LEU A 56 3.68 5.05 22.95
C LEU A 56 3.02 4.48 24.20
N ALA A 57 1.74 4.10 24.12
CA ALA A 57 1.01 3.53 25.25
C ALA A 57 1.40 2.06 25.55
N GLY A 58 1.57 1.24 24.50
CA GLY A 58 1.86 -0.19 24.61
C GLY A 58 3.35 -0.55 24.59
N GLY A 59 4.20 0.42 24.26
CA GLY A 59 5.66 0.27 24.19
C GLY A 59 6.33 0.14 25.56
N GLY A 60 7.66 0.05 25.53
CA GLY A 60 8.51 0.14 26.71
C GLY A 60 9.16 1.51 26.84
N TRP A 61 9.94 1.69 27.91
CA TRP A 61 10.71 2.89 28.17
C TRP A 61 12.13 2.50 28.56
N LEU A 62 13.14 3.24 28.09
CA LEU A 62 14.54 3.01 28.43
C LEU A 62 15.24 4.30 28.85
N GLY A 63 16.06 4.20 29.90
CA GLY A 63 16.95 5.26 30.36
C GLY A 63 16.28 6.34 31.21
N VAL A 64 17.07 7.33 31.62
CA VAL A 64 16.65 8.47 32.47
C VAL A 64 15.80 9.49 31.67
N GLY A 65 15.90 9.47 30.34
CA GLY A 65 15.18 10.37 29.44
C GLY A 65 13.78 9.94 29.04
N ASN A 66 13.29 8.78 29.51
CA ASN A 66 12.04 8.16 29.05
C ASN A 66 12.01 8.04 27.52
N ASP A 67 13.05 7.44 26.91
CA ASP A 67 13.05 7.20 25.48
C ASP A 67 12.09 6.03 25.14
N PRO A 68 11.10 6.24 24.26
CA PRO A 68 10.17 5.19 23.88
C PRO A 68 10.86 4.01 23.20
N VAL A 69 10.47 2.80 23.61
CA VAL A 69 10.94 1.51 23.06
C VAL A 69 9.79 0.84 22.32
N TYR A 70 9.98 0.62 21.02
CA TYR A 70 9.02 -0.07 20.17
C TYR A 70 9.08 -1.58 20.39
N ASN A 71 8.09 -2.13 21.09
CA ASN A 71 7.96 -3.57 21.30
C ASN A 71 7.17 -4.18 20.14
N LYS A 72 7.82 -4.96 19.26
CA LYS A 72 7.18 -5.53 18.07
C LYS A 72 5.86 -6.27 18.39
N SER A 73 5.84 -7.10 19.42
CA SER A 73 4.65 -7.91 19.73
C SER A 73 3.48 -7.08 20.25
N LYS A 74 3.75 -6.02 21.01
CA LYS A 74 2.70 -5.13 21.53
C LYS A 74 2.28 -4.04 20.55
N CYS A 75 3.23 -3.51 19.80
CA CYS A 75 3.01 -2.33 18.95
C CYS A 75 2.66 -2.69 17.51
N TYR A 76 3.17 -3.79 16.95
CA TYR A 76 2.91 -4.18 15.55
C TYR A 76 2.04 -5.42 15.44
N GLU A 77 2.40 -6.52 16.12
CA GLU A 77 1.69 -7.80 15.94
C GLU A 77 0.24 -7.75 16.45
N ALA A 78 -0.01 -6.95 17.50
CA ALA A 78 -1.35 -6.73 18.04
C ALA A 78 -2.06 -5.47 17.47
N PHE A 79 -1.51 -4.84 16.43
CA PHE A 79 -2.09 -3.61 15.89
C PHE A 79 -3.19 -3.94 14.86
N PRO A 80 -4.45 -3.53 15.09
CA PRO A 80 -5.53 -3.80 14.15
C PRO A 80 -5.47 -2.80 12.98
N PHE A 81 -4.90 -3.23 11.84
CA PHE A 81 -4.89 -2.43 10.61
C PHE A 81 -6.32 -2.10 10.13
N PRO A 82 -6.53 -0.93 9.48
CA PRO A 82 -7.85 -0.53 9.01
C PRO A 82 -8.29 -1.36 7.79
N ALA A 83 -9.61 -1.51 7.66
CA ALA A 83 -10.25 -2.19 6.53
C ALA A 83 -10.46 -1.23 5.36
N ALA A 84 -9.37 -0.66 4.84
CA ALA A 84 -9.41 0.41 3.83
C ALA A 84 -9.87 -0.08 2.44
N THR A 85 -10.67 0.73 1.74
CA THR A 85 -11.00 0.50 0.32
C THR A 85 -9.77 0.69 -0.56
N PRO A 86 -9.75 0.17 -1.81
CA PRO A 86 -8.62 0.36 -2.73
C PRO A 86 -8.24 1.84 -2.93
N GLU A 87 -9.22 2.74 -2.98
CA GLU A 87 -9.02 4.18 -3.13
C GLU A 87 -8.39 4.80 -1.88
N GLN A 88 -8.86 4.40 -0.69
CA GLN A 88 -8.26 4.82 0.58
C GLN A 88 -6.82 4.32 0.71
N GLN A 89 -6.56 3.07 0.34
CA GLN A 89 -5.20 2.51 0.35
C GLN A 89 -4.28 3.27 -0.62
N ALA A 90 -4.77 3.60 -1.82
CA ALA A 90 -4.01 4.38 -2.80
C ALA A 90 -3.66 5.78 -2.28
N ARG A 91 -4.62 6.47 -1.64
CA ARG A 91 -4.40 7.78 -1.03
C ARG A 91 -3.35 7.72 0.09
N ILE A 92 -3.47 6.73 0.99
CA ILE A 92 -2.51 6.54 2.09
C ILE A 92 -1.12 6.18 1.55
N ARG A 93 -1.04 5.34 0.50
CA ARG A 93 0.22 5.04 -0.21
C ARG A 93 0.91 6.31 -0.68
N ASP A 94 0.20 7.13 -1.43
CA ASP A 94 0.76 8.34 -2.04
C ASP A 94 1.28 9.31 -0.97
N LEU A 95 0.50 9.55 0.09
CA LEU A 95 0.93 10.38 1.22
C LEU A 95 2.18 9.81 1.92
N ALA A 96 2.24 8.50 2.14
CA ALA A 96 3.38 7.86 2.76
C ALA A 96 4.65 7.97 1.90
N GLU A 97 4.54 7.78 0.59
CA GLU A 97 5.65 7.94 -0.35
C GLU A 97 6.11 9.40 -0.44
N GLN A 98 5.18 10.35 -0.47
CA GLN A 98 5.51 11.78 -0.44
C GLN A 98 6.28 12.15 0.83
N ILE A 99 5.85 11.65 2.00
CA ILE A 99 6.54 11.92 3.26
C ILE A 99 7.95 11.30 3.26
N ASP A 100 8.10 10.04 2.85
CA ASP A 100 9.41 9.36 2.80
C ASP A 100 10.36 10.04 1.81
N ALA A 101 9.86 10.38 0.62
CA ALA A 101 10.62 11.12 -0.40
C ALA A 101 10.99 12.51 0.08
N HIS A 102 10.09 13.23 0.76
CA HIS A 102 10.38 14.55 1.33
C HIS A 102 11.55 14.48 2.31
N ARG A 103 11.48 13.56 3.29
CA ARG A 103 12.53 13.37 4.29
C ARG A 103 13.88 13.09 3.62
N LYS A 104 13.93 12.10 2.72
CA LYS A 104 15.15 11.70 2.00
C LYS A 104 15.72 12.83 1.16
N ARG A 105 14.87 13.57 0.44
CA ARG A 105 15.27 14.74 -0.36
C ARG A 105 15.90 15.83 0.51
N GLN A 106 15.27 16.22 1.63
CA GLN A 106 15.82 17.28 2.48
C GLN A 106 17.15 16.87 3.12
N GLN A 107 17.28 15.61 3.56
CA GLN A 107 18.56 15.10 4.09
C GLN A 107 19.66 15.02 3.02
N GLY A 108 19.29 14.73 1.77
CA GLY A 108 20.23 14.75 0.64
C GLY A 108 20.72 16.15 0.25
N LEU A 109 19.88 17.17 0.45
CA LEU A 109 20.23 18.58 0.21
C LEU A 109 21.01 19.21 1.37
N HIS A 110 20.77 18.75 2.60
CA HIS A 110 21.32 19.32 3.83
C HIS A 110 21.92 18.20 4.69
N ALA A 111 23.23 17.95 4.56
CA ALA A 111 23.90 16.83 5.21
C ALA A 111 23.86 16.89 6.75
N GLU A 112 23.79 18.10 7.33
CA GLU A 112 23.64 18.37 8.76
C GLU A 112 22.20 18.17 9.27
N LEU A 113 21.23 18.00 8.37
CA LEU A 113 19.82 17.84 8.72
C LEU A 113 19.53 16.39 9.15
N THR A 114 19.13 16.25 10.41
CA THR A 114 18.74 14.96 10.97
C THR A 114 17.23 14.84 11.09
N LEU A 115 16.71 13.62 10.94
CA LEU A 115 15.29 13.33 11.18
C LEU A 115 14.86 13.73 12.59
N THR A 116 15.67 13.43 13.61
CA THR A 116 15.40 13.84 15.00
C THR A 116 15.28 15.37 15.12
N GLY A 117 16.14 16.12 14.44
CA GLY A 117 16.07 17.58 14.38
C GLY A 117 14.78 18.07 13.74
N MET A 118 14.42 17.54 12.56
CA MET A 118 13.19 17.88 11.85
C MET A 118 11.95 17.62 12.71
N TYR A 119 11.87 16.47 13.37
CA TYR A 119 10.71 16.09 14.18
C TYR A 119 10.66 16.84 15.52
N ASN A 120 11.78 17.23 16.12
CA ASN A 120 11.78 18.14 17.28
C ASN A 120 11.15 19.49 16.91
N VAL A 121 11.49 20.04 15.74
CA VAL A 121 10.91 21.28 15.24
C VAL A 121 9.43 21.10 14.86
N LEU A 122 9.07 19.95 14.29
CA LEU A 122 7.69 19.60 13.96
C LEU A 122 6.79 19.61 15.20
N GLU A 123 7.22 19.00 16.30
CA GLU A 123 6.46 19.00 17.56
C GLU A 123 6.28 20.42 18.11
N LYS A 124 7.33 21.25 18.10
CA LYS A 124 7.19 22.67 18.48
C LYS A 124 6.21 23.43 17.59
N LEU A 125 6.22 23.14 16.29
CA LEU A 125 5.31 23.75 15.31
C LEU A 125 3.85 23.36 15.58
N LYS A 126 3.57 22.10 15.94
CA LYS A 126 2.22 21.62 16.26
C LYS A 126 1.58 22.39 17.43
N VAL A 127 2.37 22.72 18.45
CA VAL A 127 1.91 23.45 19.65
C VAL A 127 2.25 24.95 19.64
N SER A 128 2.70 25.48 18.50
CA SER A 128 3.04 26.91 18.32
C SER A 128 4.06 27.45 19.34
N LEU A 129 5.02 26.63 19.75
CA LEU A 129 6.09 27.05 20.67
C LEU A 129 7.16 27.89 19.95
N PRO A 130 7.79 28.85 20.65
CA PRO A 130 8.86 29.66 20.06
C PRO A 130 10.07 28.81 19.66
N MET A 131 10.63 29.12 18.50
CA MET A 131 11.80 28.46 17.93
C MET A 131 13.05 29.33 18.10
N THR A 132 14.16 28.69 18.50
CA THR A 132 15.50 29.30 18.49
C THR A 132 16.00 29.54 17.05
N ALA A 133 17.08 30.30 16.89
CA ALA A 133 17.68 30.53 15.57
C ALA A 133 18.08 29.22 14.85
N LYS A 134 18.65 28.27 15.61
CA LYS A 134 18.99 26.93 15.08
C LYS A 134 17.76 26.15 14.63
N GLU A 135 16.68 26.21 15.40
CA GLU A 135 15.43 25.51 15.07
C GLU A 135 14.72 26.13 13.87
N LYS A 136 14.79 27.46 13.70
CA LYS A 136 14.31 28.14 12.49
C LYS A 136 15.10 27.71 11.26
N ALA A 137 16.42 27.57 11.36
CA ALA A 137 17.22 27.04 10.26
C ALA A 137 16.83 25.60 9.90
N ILE A 138 16.58 24.74 10.90
CA ILE A 138 16.08 23.37 10.67
C ILE A 138 14.67 23.39 10.06
N HIS A 139 13.80 24.32 10.49
CA HIS A 139 12.45 24.49 9.95
C HIS A 139 12.49 24.79 8.44
N GLU A 140 13.39 25.68 8.03
CA GLU A 140 13.60 26.08 6.63
C GLU A 140 14.24 24.95 5.81
N MET A 141 15.39 24.42 6.24
CA MET A 141 16.09 23.32 5.53
C MET A 141 15.24 22.05 5.43
N GLY A 142 14.51 21.72 6.50
CA GLY A 142 13.64 20.54 6.52
C GLY A 142 12.27 20.76 5.88
N LEU A 143 11.96 22.00 5.46
CA LEU A 143 10.64 22.41 4.99
C LEU A 143 9.54 21.84 5.91
N VAL A 144 9.69 22.06 7.21
CA VAL A 144 8.96 21.31 8.24
C VAL A 144 7.46 21.60 8.23
N SER A 145 7.03 22.76 7.74
CA SER A 145 5.61 23.04 7.52
C SER A 145 4.98 22.11 6.47
N VAL A 146 5.70 21.79 5.39
CA VAL A 146 5.23 20.84 4.37
C VAL A 146 5.14 19.44 4.96
N LEU A 147 6.16 19.03 5.72
CA LEU A 147 6.14 17.76 6.44
C LEU A 147 4.95 17.67 7.40
N LYS A 148 4.62 18.77 8.11
CA LYS A 148 3.44 18.83 8.97
C LYS A 148 2.15 18.61 8.18
N SER A 149 1.94 19.36 7.10
CA SER A 149 0.74 19.23 6.27
C SER A 149 0.57 17.80 5.75
N LEU A 150 1.64 17.17 5.27
CA LEU A 150 1.59 15.78 4.80
C LEU A 150 1.21 14.80 5.92
N HIS A 151 1.71 14.99 7.14
CA HIS A 151 1.30 14.17 8.29
C HIS A 151 -0.15 14.42 8.70
N ASP A 152 -0.60 15.68 8.71
CA ASP A 152 -1.99 16.01 9.01
C ASP A 152 -2.95 15.35 7.98
N GLU A 153 -2.59 15.38 6.69
CA GLU A 153 -3.34 14.72 5.61
C GLU A 153 -3.31 13.19 5.71
N LEU A 154 -2.16 12.61 6.07
CA LEU A 154 -2.03 11.18 6.32
C LEU A 154 -2.91 10.73 7.49
N ASP A 155 -2.87 11.46 8.60
CA ASP A 155 -3.67 11.17 9.79
C ASP A 155 -5.17 11.22 9.47
N ALA A 156 -5.61 12.24 8.73
CA ALA A 156 -7.00 12.33 8.28
C ALA A 156 -7.40 11.14 7.38
N ALA A 157 -6.56 10.76 6.41
CA ALA A 157 -6.82 9.63 5.52
C ALA A 157 -6.88 8.29 6.27
N VAL A 158 -6.03 8.11 7.29
CA VAL A 158 -6.03 6.89 8.11
C VAL A 158 -7.25 6.86 9.03
N LEU A 159 -7.65 7.98 9.64
CA LEU A 159 -8.91 8.09 10.40
C LEU A 159 -10.11 7.69 9.53
N GLU A 160 -10.19 8.22 8.30
CA GLU A 160 -11.23 7.84 7.33
C GLU A 160 -11.22 6.34 7.01
N ALA A 161 -10.05 5.72 6.90
CA ALA A 161 -9.90 4.28 6.69
C ALA A 161 -10.35 3.43 7.89
N TYR A 162 -10.27 3.96 9.12
CA TYR A 162 -10.91 3.39 10.31
C TYR A 162 -12.41 3.68 10.41
N GLY A 163 -12.96 4.52 9.53
CA GLY A 163 -14.34 4.98 9.59
C GLY A 163 -14.59 6.07 10.65
N TRP A 164 -13.52 6.67 11.19
CA TRP A 164 -13.60 7.73 12.20
C TRP A 164 -13.60 9.09 11.51
N ARG A 165 -14.63 9.90 11.77
CA ARG A 165 -14.81 11.23 11.14
C ARG A 165 -14.64 12.40 12.11
N ASP A 166 -14.36 12.09 13.36
CA ASP A 166 -14.07 13.03 14.42
C ASP A 166 -12.56 13.24 14.57
N ALA A 167 -12.17 14.17 15.45
CA ALA A 167 -10.79 14.38 15.86
C ALA A 167 -10.58 13.78 17.26
N PRO A 168 -10.47 12.44 17.41
CA PRO A 168 -10.42 11.79 18.71
C PRO A 168 -9.16 12.20 19.51
N SER A 169 -9.31 12.26 20.83
CA SER A 169 -8.16 12.36 21.75
C SER A 169 -7.34 11.07 21.69
N ASP A 170 -6.12 11.11 22.26
CA ASP A 170 -5.26 9.93 22.32
C ASP A 170 -5.93 8.79 23.11
N GLU A 171 -6.64 9.11 24.21
CA GLU A 171 -7.39 8.12 24.99
C GLU A 171 -8.51 7.47 24.16
N THR A 172 -9.29 8.28 23.44
CA THR A 172 -10.36 7.76 22.56
C THR A 172 -9.80 6.90 21.42
N ILE A 173 -8.64 7.25 20.86
CA ILE A 173 -7.95 6.41 19.87
C ILE A 173 -7.64 5.04 20.49
N LEU A 174 -7.03 5.02 21.69
CA LEU A 174 -6.65 3.77 22.36
C LEU A 174 -7.87 2.90 22.69
N GLU A 175 -8.95 3.49 23.21
CA GLU A 175 -10.20 2.78 23.50
C GLU A 175 -10.78 2.11 22.24
N ARG A 176 -10.83 2.84 21.12
CA ARG A 176 -11.33 2.29 19.85
C ARG A 176 -10.43 1.20 19.30
N LEU A 177 -9.11 1.34 19.42
CA LEU A 177 -8.17 0.31 18.98
C LEU A 177 -8.29 -0.97 19.83
N VAL A 178 -8.47 -0.85 21.14
CA VAL A 178 -8.70 -2.01 22.01
C VAL A 178 -10.00 -2.73 21.63
N ALA A 179 -11.10 -1.99 21.42
CA ALA A 179 -12.37 -2.55 20.97
C ALA A 179 -12.22 -3.27 19.61
N LEU A 180 -11.59 -2.61 18.65
CA LEU A 180 -11.33 -3.18 17.32
C LEU A 180 -10.45 -4.43 17.40
N ASN A 181 -9.44 -4.45 18.26
CA ASN A 181 -8.59 -5.62 18.44
C ASN A 181 -9.36 -6.80 19.04
N ALA A 182 -10.31 -6.56 19.96
CA ALA A 182 -11.19 -7.61 20.48
C ALA A 182 -12.11 -8.19 19.39
N GLU A 183 -12.64 -7.34 18.50
CA GLU A 183 -13.38 -7.79 17.31
C GLU A 183 -12.50 -8.65 16.40
N ARG A 184 -11.27 -8.22 16.12
CA ARG A 184 -10.31 -8.97 15.28
C ARG A 184 -9.95 -10.32 15.89
N ALA A 185 -9.71 -10.38 17.20
CA ALA A 185 -9.46 -11.64 17.89
C ALA A 185 -10.65 -12.61 17.79
N ALA A 186 -11.89 -12.10 17.83
CA ALA A 186 -13.08 -12.91 17.62
C ALA A 186 -13.23 -13.37 16.16
N GLU A 187 -12.92 -12.52 15.17
CA GLU A 187 -12.85 -12.90 13.74
C GLU A 187 -11.85 -14.06 13.56
N GLU A 188 -10.63 -13.93 14.10
CA GLU A 188 -9.58 -14.94 14.00
C GLU A 188 -9.96 -16.26 14.67
N ALA A 189 -10.59 -16.22 15.86
CA ALA A 189 -11.10 -17.41 16.54
C ALA A 189 -12.19 -18.15 15.73
N ASN A 190 -12.91 -17.42 14.87
CA ASN A 190 -13.89 -17.97 13.92
C ASN A 190 -13.27 -18.32 12.55
N GLY A 191 -11.94 -18.29 12.42
CA GLY A 191 -11.21 -18.65 11.20
C GLY A 191 -11.12 -17.54 10.15
N GLN A 192 -11.57 -16.32 10.46
CA GLN A 192 -11.45 -15.16 9.58
C GLN A 192 -10.16 -14.39 9.91
N VAL A 193 -9.09 -14.64 9.15
CA VAL A 193 -7.80 -13.97 9.35
C VAL A 193 -7.56 -12.92 8.27
N ARG A 194 -7.26 -11.69 8.70
CA ARG A 194 -6.93 -10.57 7.80
C ARG A 194 -5.42 -10.50 7.56
N TRP A 195 -4.95 -11.27 6.59
CA TRP A 195 -3.54 -11.33 6.22
C TRP A 195 -3.03 -10.02 5.61
N LEU A 196 -1.92 -9.48 6.12
CA LEU A 196 -1.25 -8.29 5.55
C LEU A 196 -0.44 -8.63 4.30
N ARG A 197 0.06 -9.86 4.19
CA ARG A 197 0.69 -10.44 2.99
C ARG A 197 0.08 -11.81 2.71
N PRO A 198 -1.15 -11.88 2.17
CA PRO A 198 -1.81 -13.16 1.89
C PRO A 198 -0.94 -14.11 1.06
N ALA A 199 -0.24 -13.59 0.04
CA ALA A 199 0.63 -14.40 -0.83
C ALA A 199 1.81 -15.08 -0.10
N PHE A 200 2.23 -14.54 1.04
CA PHE A 200 3.32 -15.12 1.86
C PHE A 200 2.78 -15.86 3.08
N GLN A 201 1.76 -15.33 3.75
CA GLN A 201 1.24 -15.84 5.01
C GLN A 201 0.20 -16.95 4.83
N HIS A 202 -0.53 -16.92 3.72
CA HIS A 202 -1.56 -17.92 3.41
C HIS A 202 -1.57 -18.23 1.90
N PRO A 203 -0.45 -18.75 1.36
CA PRO A 203 -0.26 -18.95 -0.08
C PRO A 203 -1.30 -19.91 -0.68
N GLU A 204 -1.80 -20.87 0.11
CA GLU A 204 -2.81 -21.84 -0.34
C GLU A 204 -4.16 -21.18 -0.67
N ALA A 205 -4.59 -20.16 0.10
CA ALA A 205 -5.82 -19.43 -0.25
C ALA A 205 -5.62 -18.60 -1.51
N VAL A 206 -4.47 -17.94 -1.66
CA VAL A 206 -4.17 -17.17 -2.87
C VAL A 206 -4.10 -18.09 -4.09
N GLN A 207 -3.51 -19.29 -3.94
CA GLN A 207 -3.48 -20.31 -5.00
C GLN A 207 -4.87 -20.87 -5.31
N ALA A 208 -5.72 -21.10 -4.30
CA ALA A 208 -7.10 -21.54 -4.47
C ALA A 208 -7.98 -20.48 -5.14
N GLU A 209 -7.85 -19.21 -4.74
CA GLU A 209 -8.52 -18.06 -5.38
C GLU A 209 -8.02 -17.82 -6.81
N MET A 210 -6.73 -18.06 -7.08
CA MET A 210 -6.13 -17.99 -8.41
C MET A 210 -6.31 -19.27 -9.24
N GLY A 211 -6.95 -20.31 -8.71
CA GLY A 211 -7.25 -21.55 -9.43
C GLY A 211 -6.04 -22.43 -9.77
N LEU A 212 -4.88 -22.25 -9.11
CA LEU A 212 -3.72 -23.13 -9.27
C LEU A 212 -3.84 -24.35 -8.37
N SER A 213 -4.57 -25.37 -8.83
CA SER A 213 -4.48 -26.72 -8.25
C SER A 213 -3.06 -27.26 -8.43
N ARG A 214 -2.41 -27.72 -7.34
CA ARG A 214 -1.13 -28.45 -7.38
C ARG A 214 -1.21 -29.61 -8.39
N PRO A 215 -0.18 -29.87 -9.23
CA PRO A 215 -0.10 -31.10 -9.98
C PRO A 215 0.31 -32.22 -9.01
N THR A 216 -0.65 -32.98 -8.48
CA THR A 216 -0.36 -34.32 -8.02
C THR A 216 -0.19 -35.19 -9.26
N HIS A 217 1.02 -35.72 -9.45
CA HIS A 217 1.24 -36.82 -10.37
C HIS A 217 0.36 -38.01 -9.94
N SER A 218 -0.71 -38.27 -10.67
CA SER A 218 -1.17 -39.63 -10.92
C SER A 218 -1.64 -39.76 -12.36
N VAL A 219 -0.83 -40.49 -13.13
CA VAL A 219 -1.20 -41.03 -14.44
C VAL A 219 -2.00 -42.29 -14.18
N ALA A 220 -3.30 -42.26 -14.46
CA ALA A 220 -4.06 -43.41 -14.92
C ALA A 220 -5.36 -42.92 -15.57
N ALA A 221 -5.38 -42.99 -16.90
CA ALA A 221 -6.56 -42.79 -17.72
C ALA A 221 -7.56 -43.93 -17.51
N LYS A 222 -8.86 -43.63 -17.47
CA LYS A 222 -9.78 -43.87 -18.61
C LYS A 222 -11.23 -43.48 -18.31
N GLU A 223 -11.73 -42.68 -19.25
CA GLU A 223 -13.04 -42.74 -19.92
C GLU A 223 -14.33 -42.91 -19.10
N GLY A 224 -15.22 -41.92 -19.29
CA GLY A 224 -16.66 -42.15 -19.33
C GLY A 224 -17.49 -41.01 -18.76
N GLY A 225 -18.04 -40.15 -19.62
CA GLY A 225 -19.19 -39.30 -19.24
C GLY A 225 -19.21 -37.89 -19.83
N THR A 226 -19.65 -37.76 -21.07
CA THR A 226 -20.33 -36.55 -21.62
C THR A 226 -21.53 -36.20 -20.72
N SER A 227 -21.63 -35.03 -20.07
CA SER A 227 -22.05 -33.69 -20.56
C SER A 227 -22.47 -32.86 -19.31
N PRO A 228 -22.73 -31.53 -19.37
CA PRO A 228 -22.46 -30.55 -20.41
C PRO A 228 -21.56 -29.38 -19.94
N SER A 229 -20.88 -28.73 -20.87
CA SER A 229 -20.28 -27.41 -20.65
C SER A 229 -21.39 -26.38 -20.34
N PRO A 230 -21.20 -25.47 -19.36
CA PRO A 230 -22.01 -24.27 -19.30
C PRO A 230 -21.70 -23.40 -20.53
N PRO A 231 -22.67 -22.62 -21.03
CA PRO A 231 -22.52 -21.88 -22.27
C PRO A 231 -21.37 -20.88 -22.15
N ARG A 232 -20.57 -20.80 -23.22
CA ARG A 232 -19.68 -19.68 -23.49
C ARG A 232 -20.57 -18.45 -23.67
N THR A 233 -20.79 -17.71 -22.60
CA THR A 233 -21.39 -16.39 -22.69
C THR A 233 -20.32 -15.48 -23.27
N GLU A 234 -20.38 -15.20 -24.57
CA GLU A 234 -19.63 -14.09 -25.16
C GLU A 234 -19.98 -12.83 -24.35
N PRO A 235 -18.99 -12.13 -23.75
CA PRO A 235 -19.28 -10.92 -23.03
C PRO A 235 -19.90 -9.90 -24.00
N PRO A 236 -20.93 -9.15 -23.57
CA PRO A 236 -21.61 -8.21 -24.45
C PRO A 236 -20.62 -7.20 -25.01
N ARG A 237 -20.67 -6.99 -26.34
CA ARG A 237 -19.81 -6.02 -27.03
C ARG A 237 -20.07 -4.62 -26.48
N GLN A 238 -19.03 -3.97 -25.98
CA GLN A 238 -19.14 -2.63 -25.42
C GLN A 238 -19.19 -1.58 -26.54
N PRO A 239 -20.02 -0.53 -26.46
CA PRO A 239 -20.03 0.52 -27.47
C PRO A 239 -18.68 1.27 -27.47
N TRP A 240 -18.15 1.55 -28.67
CA TRP A 240 -16.88 2.28 -28.80
C TRP A 240 -17.05 3.76 -28.39
N PRO A 241 -16.30 4.28 -27.41
CA PRO A 241 -16.44 5.66 -26.96
C PRO A 241 -16.03 6.69 -28.02
N ASN A 242 -16.58 7.91 -27.92
CA ASN A 242 -16.38 8.96 -28.92
C ASN A 242 -15.16 9.84 -28.64
N THR A 243 -14.66 9.87 -27.40
CA THR A 243 -13.50 10.70 -27.02
C THR A 243 -12.24 9.87 -26.81
N LEU A 244 -11.07 10.47 -27.06
CA LEU A 244 -9.78 9.78 -26.93
C LEU A 244 -9.49 9.26 -25.50
N PRO A 245 -9.73 10.04 -24.42
CA PRO A 245 -9.49 9.55 -23.06
C PRO A 245 -10.37 8.35 -22.69
N GLU A 246 -11.64 8.36 -23.10
CA GLU A 246 -12.56 7.25 -22.88
C GLU A 246 -12.18 6.01 -23.70
N GLN A 247 -11.67 6.19 -24.91
CA GLN A 247 -11.15 5.10 -25.74
C GLN A 247 -9.94 4.42 -25.06
N VAL A 248 -9.00 5.20 -24.54
CA VAL A 248 -7.83 4.67 -23.79
C VAL A 248 -8.29 3.91 -22.56
N ALA A 249 -9.21 4.48 -21.76
CA ALA A 249 -9.74 3.84 -20.56
C ALA A 249 -10.50 2.53 -20.88
N ALA A 250 -11.28 2.52 -21.96
CA ALA A 250 -12.03 1.34 -22.38
C ALA A 250 -11.10 0.19 -22.82
N VAL A 251 -10.06 0.49 -23.59
CA VAL A 251 -9.06 -0.51 -24.02
C VAL A 251 -8.26 -1.03 -22.83
N ALA A 252 -7.81 -0.13 -21.93
CA ALA A 252 -7.09 -0.51 -20.71
C ALA A 252 -7.92 -1.43 -19.81
N ARG A 253 -9.22 -1.14 -19.65
CA ARG A 253 -10.14 -1.98 -18.87
C ARG A 253 -10.26 -3.38 -19.45
N VAL A 254 -10.43 -3.50 -20.78
CA VAL A 254 -10.56 -4.82 -21.41
C VAL A 254 -9.26 -5.63 -21.28
N LEU A 255 -8.10 -4.99 -21.35
CA LEU A 255 -6.81 -5.64 -21.12
C LEU A 255 -6.62 -6.06 -19.65
N ALA A 256 -7.04 -5.23 -18.70
CA ALA A 256 -6.98 -5.53 -17.27
C ALA A 256 -7.95 -6.65 -16.85
N GLU A 257 -9.11 -6.75 -17.49
CA GLU A 257 -10.10 -7.81 -17.27
C GLU A 257 -9.74 -9.13 -17.99
N ALA A 258 -8.81 -9.08 -18.95
CA ALA A 258 -8.40 -10.24 -19.71
C ALA A 258 -7.52 -11.18 -18.88
N ARG A 259 -8.05 -12.37 -18.56
CA ARG A 259 -7.30 -13.43 -17.84
C ARG A 259 -6.24 -14.15 -18.71
N ALA A 260 -6.12 -13.79 -19.99
CA ALA A 260 -5.16 -14.36 -20.93
C ALA A 260 -4.71 -13.29 -21.95
N PRO A 261 -3.51 -13.43 -22.54
CA PRO A 261 -3.05 -12.49 -23.56
C PRO A 261 -4.00 -12.45 -24.75
N LEU A 262 -4.41 -11.25 -25.16
CA LEU A 262 -5.34 -11.04 -26.25
C LEU A 262 -4.60 -10.66 -27.54
N ALA A 263 -4.97 -11.31 -28.64
CA ALA A 263 -4.60 -10.81 -29.97
C ALA A 263 -5.42 -9.54 -30.30
N GLU A 264 -4.88 -8.68 -31.16
CA GLU A 264 -5.55 -7.45 -31.57
C GLU A 264 -6.97 -7.71 -32.13
N ALA A 265 -7.15 -8.80 -32.88
CA ALA A 265 -8.44 -9.18 -33.45
C ALA A 265 -9.48 -9.54 -32.36
N ASP A 266 -9.06 -10.22 -31.29
CA ASP A 266 -9.92 -10.61 -30.18
C ASP A 266 -10.29 -9.41 -29.31
N LEU A 267 -9.35 -8.48 -29.14
CA LEU A 267 -9.57 -7.21 -28.46
C LEU A 267 -10.56 -6.33 -29.24
N ALA A 268 -10.40 -6.23 -30.56
CA ALA A 268 -11.33 -5.51 -31.43
C ALA A 268 -12.74 -6.13 -31.43
N ALA A 269 -12.85 -7.45 -31.25
CA ALA A 269 -14.14 -8.14 -31.18
C ALA A 269 -14.95 -7.82 -29.91
N ARG A 270 -14.31 -7.27 -28.86
CA ARG A 270 -14.99 -6.84 -27.61
C ARG A 270 -15.74 -5.52 -27.74
N PHE A 271 -15.55 -4.78 -28.84
CA PHE A 271 -16.15 -3.47 -29.04
C PHE A 271 -17.07 -3.42 -30.27
N ALA A 272 -18.14 -2.63 -30.16
CA ALA A 272 -19.08 -2.32 -31.23
C ALA A 272 -19.03 -0.82 -31.55
N GLY A 273 -18.59 -0.43 -32.75
CA GLY A 273 -18.49 0.98 -33.15
C GLY A 273 -18.66 1.16 -34.66
N LYS A 274 -19.22 2.29 -35.07
CA LYS A 274 -19.36 2.69 -36.49
C LYS A 274 -18.15 3.53 -36.91
N GLY A 275 -17.55 3.23 -38.06
CA GLY A 275 -16.40 3.97 -38.62
C GLY A 275 -15.04 3.27 -38.49
N PRO A 276 -13.93 3.89 -38.93
CA PRO A 276 -12.61 3.27 -39.05
C PRO A 276 -11.82 3.21 -37.72
N TRP A 277 -12.50 3.08 -36.58
CA TRP A 277 -11.87 3.12 -35.25
C TRP A 277 -10.85 1.99 -35.03
N LYS A 278 -11.04 0.83 -35.67
CA LYS A 278 -10.09 -0.30 -35.63
C LYS A 278 -8.67 0.09 -36.07
N LYS A 279 -8.54 1.06 -36.98
CA LYS A 279 -7.22 1.57 -37.44
C LYS A 279 -6.47 2.35 -36.35
N ARG A 280 -7.16 2.81 -35.30
CA ARG A 280 -6.57 3.58 -34.19
C ARG A 280 -6.20 2.68 -33.01
N LEU A 281 -6.65 1.42 -33.00
CA LEU A 281 -6.42 0.50 -31.90
C LEU A 281 -4.92 0.22 -31.66
N PRO A 282 -4.07 0.01 -32.69
CA PRO A 282 -2.62 -0.16 -32.49
C PRO A 282 -1.98 1.04 -31.78
N GLN A 283 -2.31 2.27 -32.21
CA GLN A 283 -1.75 3.48 -31.61
C GLN A 283 -2.16 3.67 -30.14
N LEU A 284 -3.39 3.26 -29.78
CA LEU A 284 -3.85 3.29 -28.38
C LEU A 284 -3.12 2.25 -27.53
N LEU A 285 -2.88 1.07 -28.09
CA LEU A 285 -2.13 0.00 -27.44
C LEU A 285 -0.67 0.40 -27.19
N ASP A 286 -0.01 1.03 -28.16
CA ASP A 286 1.33 1.61 -28.00
C ASP A 286 1.36 2.68 -26.90
N THR A 287 0.32 3.52 -26.83
CA THR A 287 0.18 4.53 -25.78
C THR A 287 0.04 3.89 -24.40
N LEU A 288 -0.73 2.80 -24.29
CA LEU A 288 -0.89 2.06 -23.03
C LEU A 288 0.40 1.36 -22.60
N VAL A 289 1.21 0.87 -23.54
CA VAL A 289 2.55 0.34 -23.24
C VAL A 289 3.48 1.45 -22.73
N ALA A 290 3.50 2.61 -23.38
CA ALA A 290 4.30 3.75 -22.92
C ALA A 290 3.89 4.23 -21.52
N LEU A 291 2.61 4.08 -21.15
CA LEU A 291 2.06 4.40 -19.83
C LEU A 291 2.20 3.25 -18.81
N GLY A 292 2.80 2.12 -19.19
CA GLY A 292 2.98 0.94 -18.32
C GLY A 292 1.68 0.22 -17.95
N ARG A 293 0.60 0.47 -18.71
CA ARG A 293 -0.75 -0.09 -18.51
C ARG A 293 -1.06 -1.27 -19.45
N ALA A 294 -0.12 -1.62 -20.32
CA ALA A 294 -0.17 -2.80 -21.16
C ALA A 294 1.27 -3.27 -21.46
N ARG A 295 1.43 -4.54 -21.81
CA ARG A 295 2.69 -5.14 -22.26
C ARG A 295 2.44 -6.00 -23.50
N VAL A 296 3.38 -5.94 -24.44
CA VAL A 296 3.41 -6.79 -25.64
C VAL A 296 4.27 -8.01 -25.34
N LEU A 297 3.74 -9.20 -25.62
CA LEU A 297 4.49 -10.45 -25.55
C LEU A 297 5.21 -10.75 -26.87
N GLU A 298 6.23 -11.62 -26.83
CA GLU A 298 7.04 -12.00 -28.01
C GLU A 298 6.21 -12.61 -29.16
N ASP A 299 4.99 -13.09 -28.87
CA ASP A 299 4.05 -13.63 -29.85
C ASP A 299 3.06 -12.60 -30.42
N GLY A 300 3.23 -11.31 -30.13
CA GLY A 300 2.42 -10.21 -30.63
C GLY A 300 1.06 -10.03 -29.93
N ARG A 301 0.84 -10.69 -28.79
CA ARG A 301 -0.37 -10.52 -27.96
C ARG A 301 -0.17 -9.49 -26.86
N TRP A 302 -1.28 -8.87 -26.46
CA TRP A 302 -1.32 -7.79 -25.49
C TRP A 302 -1.87 -8.28 -24.15
N MET A 303 -1.28 -7.81 -23.06
CA MET A 303 -1.72 -8.08 -21.69
C MET A 303 -1.73 -6.77 -20.88
N GLY A 304 -2.76 -6.58 -20.06
CA GLY A 304 -2.88 -5.43 -19.15
C GLY A 304 -2.02 -5.56 -17.90
#